data_AF-A0AB35TZQ1-F1
#
_entry.id   AF-A0AB35TZQ1-F1
#
_cell.length_a   1.000
_cell.length_b   1.000
_cell.length_c   1.000
_cell.angle_alpha   90.00
_cell.angle_beta   90.00
_cell.angle_gamma   90.00
#
_symmetry.space_group_name_H-M   'P 1'
#
loop_
_entity.id
_entity.type
_entity.pdbx_description
1 polymer ?
#
loop_
_entity_poly.entity_id
_entity_poly.type
_entity_poly.pdbx_seq_one_letter_code
_entity_poly.pdbx_strand_id
1 'polypeptide(L)'
;MIRRYYKSVISLKAALRQTINALLVFLFAYLTFHTGTKTYWYLGVITGITLIIQIILTEIKKASTTRSLHQVKHADQYYDEGAMLGKSFFLEDRILLCTGKIQVKEYPSNGWTKVQIKPGKKETMQVTLQGSENITFTVDNKLQAERLAAFLKKRNKEITIDGIAPKGNGTLQELKNE
;
A
#
# COMPACT_ATOMS: atom_id res chain seq x y z
N MET A 1 4.63 11.74 10.98
CA MET A 1 4.48 10.31 11.42
C MET A 1 4.31 9.28 10.29
N ILE A 2 3.81 9.68 9.11
CA ILE A 2 3.55 8.79 7.96
C ILE A 2 4.75 7.93 7.49
N ARG A 3 5.98 8.43 7.65
CA ARG A 3 7.20 7.64 7.36
C ARG A 3 7.31 6.38 8.22
N ARG A 4 6.94 6.46 9.49
CA ARG A 4 6.93 5.30 10.40
C ARG A 4 5.83 4.32 9.98
N TYR A 5 4.65 4.83 9.65
CA TYR A 5 3.53 4.01 9.15
C TYR A 5 3.95 3.15 7.95
N TYR A 6 4.49 3.74 6.88
CA TYR A 6 4.89 2.96 5.69
C TYR A 6 6.03 1.97 5.98
N LYS A 7 7.00 2.33 6.83
CA LYS A 7 8.05 1.39 7.26
C LYS A 7 7.46 0.21 8.03
N SER A 8 6.49 0.44 8.90
CA SER A 8 5.78 -0.62 9.64
C SER A 8 4.98 -1.50 8.70
N VAL A 9 4.25 -0.95 7.72
CA VAL A 9 3.49 -1.73 6.74
C VAL A 9 4.38 -2.63 5.89
N ILE A 10 5.54 -2.11 5.43
CA ILE A 10 6.53 -2.92 4.68
C ILE A 10 7.06 -4.05 5.56
N SER A 11 7.42 -3.72 6.81
CA SER A 11 7.97 -4.70 7.76
C SER A 11 6.95 -5.78 8.08
N LEU A 12 5.69 -5.43 8.37
CA LEU A 12 4.63 -6.39 8.70
C LEU A 12 4.35 -7.36 7.54
N LYS A 13 4.34 -6.86 6.29
CA LYS A 13 4.14 -7.69 5.09
C LYS A 13 5.27 -8.70 4.88
N ALA A 14 6.50 -8.33 5.22
CA ALA A 14 7.66 -9.20 5.11
C ALA A 14 7.83 -10.12 6.33
N ALA A 15 7.43 -9.67 7.52
CA ALA A 15 7.66 -10.34 8.80
C ALA A 15 7.12 -11.77 8.80
N LEU A 16 5.86 -11.97 8.41
CA LEU A 16 5.26 -13.31 8.41
C LEU A 16 6.08 -14.30 7.55
N ARG A 17 6.49 -13.89 6.36
CA ARG A 17 7.28 -14.73 5.45
C ARG A 17 8.70 -14.98 5.98
N GLN A 18 9.33 -13.94 6.54
CA GLN A 18 10.67 -14.06 7.14
C GLN A 18 10.65 -14.97 8.36
N THR A 19 9.65 -14.87 9.23
CA THR A 19 9.47 -15.74 10.40
C THR A 19 9.28 -17.20 9.99
N ILE A 20 8.43 -17.47 8.99
CA ILE A 20 8.24 -18.84 8.47
C ILE A 20 9.56 -19.41 7.93
N ASN A 21 10.29 -18.63 7.12
CA ASN A 21 11.57 -19.09 6.57
C ASN A 21 12.63 -19.28 7.66
N ALA A 22 12.65 -18.44 8.69
CA ALA A 22 13.55 -18.61 9.84
C ALA A 22 13.24 -19.92 10.58
N LEU A 23 11.96 -20.20 10.86
CA LEU A 23 11.54 -21.44 11.48
C LEU A 23 11.92 -22.67 10.64
N LEU A 24 11.78 -22.59 9.31
CA LEU A 24 12.21 -23.66 8.40
C LEU A 24 13.72 -23.91 8.44
N VAL A 25 14.55 -22.85 8.52
CA VAL A 25 16.00 -22.99 8.68
C VAL A 25 16.33 -23.74 9.97
N PHE A 26 15.70 -23.38 11.09
CA PHE A 26 15.89 -24.07 12.36
C PHE A 26 15.39 -25.52 12.31
N LEU A 27 14.25 -25.78 11.67
CA LEU A 27 13.71 -27.13 11.49
C LEU A 27 14.66 -28.02 10.68
N PHE A 28 15.18 -27.52 9.56
CA PHE A 28 16.14 -28.28 8.74
C PHE A 28 17.46 -28.51 9.46
N ALA A 29 17.93 -27.52 10.25
CA ALA A 29 19.10 -27.72 11.10
C ALA A 29 18.86 -28.85 12.11
N TYR A 30 17.73 -28.81 12.83
CA TYR A 30 17.34 -29.86 13.78
C TYR A 30 17.27 -31.25 13.13
N LEU A 31 16.60 -31.37 11.98
CA LEU A 31 16.51 -32.62 11.24
C LEU A 31 17.86 -33.12 10.74
N THR A 32 18.76 -32.21 10.34
CA THR A 32 20.13 -32.57 9.92
C THR A 32 20.91 -33.18 11.08
N PHE A 33 20.84 -32.57 12.27
CA PHE A 33 21.50 -33.11 13.47
C PHE A 33 20.91 -34.44 13.92
N HIS A 34 19.61 -34.63 13.80
CA HIS A 34 18.96 -35.86 14.27
C HIS A 34 19.07 -37.04 13.29
N THR A 35 19.00 -36.78 11.98
CA THR A 35 19.00 -37.85 10.95
C THR A 35 20.36 -38.08 10.32
N GLY A 36 21.32 -37.15 10.48
CA GLY A 36 22.62 -37.20 9.81
C GLY A 36 22.56 -37.08 8.28
N THR A 37 21.37 -36.82 7.71
CA THR A 37 21.17 -36.83 6.26
C THR A 37 21.59 -35.49 5.64
N LYS A 38 22.48 -35.53 4.65
CA LYS A 38 22.99 -34.33 3.96
C LYS A 38 21.92 -33.55 3.20
N THR A 39 20.81 -34.18 2.82
CA THR A 39 19.69 -33.53 2.12
C THR A 39 19.09 -32.38 2.92
N TYR A 40 18.86 -32.55 4.22
CA TYR A 40 18.33 -31.49 5.08
C TYR A 40 19.32 -30.33 5.27
N TRP A 41 20.63 -30.62 5.21
CA TRP A 41 21.65 -29.59 5.22
C TRP A 41 21.55 -28.69 3.98
N TYR A 42 21.45 -29.27 2.78
CA TYR A 42 21.28 -28.50 1.54
C TYR A 42 19.99 -27.66 1.56
N LEU A 43 18.88 -28.24 2.03
CA LEU A 43 17.60 -27.52 2.17
C LEU A 43 17.70 -26.36 3.17
N GLY A 44 18.38 -26.56 4.30
CA GLY A 44 18.66 -25.51 5.28
C GLY A 44 19.46 -24.36 4.69
N VAL A 45 20.53 -24.66 3.95
CA VAL A 45 21.39 -23.66 3.29
C VAL A 45 20.61 -22.86 2.25
N ILE A 46 19.85 -23.53 1.37
CA ILE A 46 19.02 -22.86 0.34
C ILE A 46 17.99 -21.92 1.00
N THR A 47 17.34 -22.39 2.06
CA THR A 47 16.35 -21.59 2.79
C THR A 47 17.00 -20.39 3.48
N GLY A 48 18.19 -20.57 4.06
CA GLY A 48 18.99 -19.49 4.67
C GLY A 48 19.40 -18.41 3.67
N ILE A 49 19.91 -18.80 2.49
CA ILE A 49 20.23 -17.86 1.40
C ILE A 49 18.97 -17.10 0.97
N THR A 50 17.85 -17.81 0.81
CA THR A 50 16.57 -17.20 0.44
C THR A 50 16.11 -16.16 1.48
N LEU A 51 16.30 -16.44 2.77
CA LEU A 51 15.99 -15.53 3.87
C LEU A 51 16.86 -14.26 3.82
N ILE A 52 18.16 -14.39 3.58
CA ILE A 52 19.08 -13.25 3.43
C ILE A 52 18.63 -12.35 2.26
N ILE A 53 18.35 -12.93 1.09
CA ILE A 53 17.87 -12.20 -0.08
C ILE A 53 16.57 -11.44 0.26
N GLN A 54 15.63 -12.07 0.96
CA GLN A 54 14.37 -11.44 1.36
C GLN A 54 14.57 -10.27 2.31
N ILE A 55 15.51 -10.36 3.27
CA ILE A 55 15.86 -9.26 4.17
C ILE A 55 16.41 -8.08 3.36
N ILE A 56 17.38 -8.33 2.48
CA ILE A 56 17.99 -7.28 1.64
C ILE A 56 16.92 -6.58 0.78
N LEU A 57 16.07 -7.34 0.08
CA LEU A 57 15.00 -6.77 -0.73
C LEU A 57 14.00 -5.93 0.09
N THR A 58 13.77 -6.30 1.35
CA THR A 58 12.88 -5.55 2.25
C THR A 58 13.50 -4.22 2.65
N GLU A 59 14.80 -4.18 2.95
CA GLU A 59 15.52 -2.94 3.27
C GLU A 59 15.64 -2.01 2.05
N ILE A 60 15.90 -2.55 0.86
CA ILE A 60 15.90 -1.76 -0.38
C ILE A 60 14.53 -1.10 -0.59
N LYS A 61 13.43 -1.83 -0.37
CA LYS A 61 12.08 -1.25 -0.45
C LYS A 61 11.86 -0.16 0.58
N LYS A 62 12.24 -0.36 1.85
CA LYS A 62 12.16 0.67 2.89
C LYS A 62 12.94 1.93 2.49
N ALA A 63 14.14 1.77 1.93
CA ALA A 63 14.97 2.87 1.47
C ALA A 63 14.32 3.62 0.30
N SER A 64 13.81 2.90 -0.71
CA SER A 64 13.10 3.49 -1.84
C SER A 64 11.88 4.29 -1.40
N THR A 65 11.01 3.71 -0.58
CA THR A 65 9.82 4.41 -0.04
C THR A 65 10.22 5.61 0.81
N THR A 66 11.30 5.52 1.58
CA THR A 66 11.82 6.66 2.37
C THR A 66 12.30 7.80 1.47
N ARG A 67 12.99 7.50 0.37
CA ARG A 67 13.42 8.52 -0.61
C ARG A 67 12.21 9.21 -1.25
N SER A 68 11.19 8.45 -1.67
CA SER A 68 9.95 9.02 -2.20
C SER A 68 9.23 9.91 -1.17
N LEU A 69 9.15 9.47 0.09
CA LEU A 69 8.59 10.27 1.20
C LEU A 69 9.45 11.47 1.62
N HIS A 70 10.71 11.53 1.18
CA HIS A 70 11.56 12.71 1.41
C HIS A 70 11.25 13.82 0.41
N GLN A 71 10.75 13.47 -0.77
CA GLN A 71 10.35 14.42 -1.81
C GLN A 71 8.98 15.06 -1.54
N VAL A 72 8.17 14.44 -0.68
CA VAL A 72 6.86 14.96 -0.26
C VAL A 72 7.08 16.08 0.76
N LYS A 73 6.81 17.32 0.35
CA LYS A 73 6.85 18.49 1.24
C LYS A 73 5.65 18.43 2.21
N HIS A 74 5.87 18.82 3.47
CA HIS A 74 4.82 18.87 4.50
C HIS A 74 4.06 17.55 4.71
N ALA A 75 4.81 16.44 4.82
CA ALA A 75 4.25 15.11 5.06
C ALA A 75 3.42 14.99 6.35
N ASP A 76 3.57 15.92 7.30
CA ASP A 76 2.84 15.92 8.56
C ASP A 76 1.38 16.35 8.39
N GLN A 77 1.08 17.25 7.44
CA GLN A 77 -0.29 17.69 7.14
C GLN A 77 -1.23 16.53 6.74
N TYR A 78 -0.70 15.53 6.04
CA TYR A 78 -1.48 14.34 5.69
C TYR A 78 -1.92 13.52 6.91
N TYR A 79 -1.18 13.59 8.01
CA TYR A 79 -1.52 12.87 9.23
C TYR A 79 -2.53 13.65 10.07
N ASP A 80 -2.34 14.97 10.17
CA ASP A 80 -3.17 15.82 11.03
C ASP A 80 -4.50 16.19 10.36
N GLU A 81 -4.46 16.54 9.07
CA GLU A 81 -5.60 17.09 8.33
C GLU A 81 -6.14 16.12 7.28
N GLY A 82 -5.33 15.15 6.84
CA GLY A 82 -5.67 14.25 5.76
C GLY A 82 -6.68 13.16 6.11
N ALA A 83 -7.39 12.65 5.09
CA ALA A 83 -8.21 11.45 5.17
C ALA A 83 -7.42 10.24 4.66
N MET A 84 -7.49 9.12 5.38
CA MET A 84 -6.80 7.89 5.00
C MET A 84 -7.80 6.93 4.34
N LEU A 85 -7.49 6.48 3.13
CA LEU A 85 -8.27 5.46 2.42
C LEU A 85 -7.34 4.31 2.03
N GLY A 86 -7.54 3.15 2.65
CA GLY A 86 -6.66 1.99 2.52
C GLY A 86 -5.23 2.31 2.98
N LYS A 87 -4.33 2.58 2.03
CA LYS A 87 -2.92 2.95 2.30
C LYS A 87 -2.54 4.31 1.75
N SER A 88 -3.49 5.05 1.20
CA SER A 88 -3.29 6.36 0.58
C SER A 88 -3.85 7.45 1.47
N PHE A 89 -3.25 8.64 1.43
CA PHE A 89 -3.71 9.81 2.19
C PHE A 89 -4.19 10.89 1.24
N PHE A 90 -5.29 11.54 1.59
CA PHE A 90 -5.94 12.56 0.79
C PHE A 90 -5.95 13.87 1.56
N LEU A 91 -5.61 14.97 0.89
CA LEU A 91 -5.86 16.34 1.33
C LEU A 91 -6.76 17.02 0.29
N GLU A 92 -7.17 18.25 0.56
CA GLU A 92 -8.04 18.99 -0.35
C GLU A 92 -7.39 19.28 -1.70
N ASP A 93 -6.13 19.71 -1.69
CA ASP A 93 -5.33 20.17 -2.82
C ASP A 93 -4.48 19.06 -3.46
N ARG A 94 -4.10 18.04 -2.67
CA ARG A 94 -3.16 17.00 -3.09
C ARG A 94 -3.43 15.65 -2.46
N ILE A 95 -2.94 14.60 -3.12
CA ILE A 95 -3.19 13.21 -2.78
C ILE A 95 -1.86 12.45 -2.76
N LEU A 96 -1.61 11.77 -1.65
CA LEU A 96 -0.48 10.86 -1.47
C LEU A 96 -0.93 9.43 -1.75
N LEU A 97 -0.72 8.97 -2.97
CA LEU A 97 -1.14 7.64 -3.40
C LEU A 97 -0.08 6.61 -3.07
N CYS A 98 -0.49 5.52 -2.40
CA CYS A 98 0.32 4.34 -2.21
C CYS A 98 -0.14 3.23 -3.15
N THR A 99 0.71 2.84 -4.10
CA THR A 99 0.43 1.73 -5.00
C THR A 99 0.60 0.37 -4.31
N GLY A 100 0.12 -0.71 -4.93
CA GLY A 100 0.25 -2.08 -4.40
C GLY A 100 1.70 -2.55 -4.16
N LYS A 101 2.69 -1.88 -4.77
CA LYS A 101 4.13 -2.10 -4.55
C LYS A 101 4.70 -1.31 -3.37
N ILE A 102 3.87 -0.56 -2.63
CA ILE A 102 4.26 0.38 -1.57
C ILE A 102 5.22 1.46 -2.11
N GLN A 103 4.96 1.88 -3.35
CA GLN A 103 5.53 3.11 -3.90
C GLN A 103 4.55 4.23 -3.61
N VAL A 104 5.08 5.31 -3.05
CA VAL A 104 4.31 6.46 -2.60
C VAL A 104 4.67 7.63 -3.50
N LYS A 105 3.68 8.29 -4.09
CA LYS A 105 3.90 9.49 -4.90
C LYS A 105 2.74 10.46 -4.68
N GLU A 106 3.08 11.75 -4.67
CA GLU A 106 2.15 12.84 -4.48
C GLU A 106 1.65 13.33 -5.84
N TYR A 107 0.35 13.61 -5.92
CA TYR A 107 -0.32 14.10 -7.11
C TYR A 107 -1.31 15.22 -6.74
N PRO A 108 -1.58 16.17 -7.64
CA PRO A 108 -2.64 17.16 -7.43
C PRO A 108 -4.02 16.49 -7.42
N SER A 109 -4.94 16.99 -6.60
CA SER A 109 -6.28 16.39 -6.44
C SER A 109 -7.20 16.60 -7.65
N ASN A 110 -6.91 17.59 -8.50
CA ASN A 110 -7.70 17.97 -9.67
C ASN A 110 -7.19 17.41 -11.01
N GLY A 111 -6.00 16.79 -11.04
CA GLY A 111 -5.34 16.38 -12.28
C GLY A 111 -5.86 15.09 -12.94
N TRP A 112 -7.00 14.57 -12.49
CA TRP A 112 -7.53 13.27 -12.92
C TRP A 112 -8.67 13.45 -13.93
N THR A 113 -8.64 12.68 -15.00
CA THR A 113 -9.65 12.72 -16.08
C THR A 113 -10.70 11.63 -15.93
N LYS A 114 -10.31 10.46 -15.39
CA LYS A 114 -11.21 9.33 -15.23
C LYS A 114 -10.92 8.52 -13.97
N VAL A 115 -11.97 8.05 -13.33
CA VAL A 115 -11.94 7.14 -12.18
C VAL A 115 -12.67 5.87 -12.57
N GLN A 116 -12.00 4.73 -12.46
CA GLN A 116 -12.63 3.43 -12.65
C GLN A 116 -12.59 2.64 -11.33
N ILE A 117 -13.76 2.23 -10.86
CA ILE A 117 -13.92 1.49 -9.61
C ILE A 117 -14.45 0.10 -9.93
N LYS A 118 -13.76 -0.93 -9.43
CA LYS A 118 -14.13 -2.34 -9.61
C LYS A 118 -14.12 -3.06 -8.26
N PRO A 119 -14.94 -4.13 -8.10
CA PRO A 119 -14.82 -5.01 -6.94
C PRO A 119 -13.41 -5.58 -6.83
N GLY A 120 -12.83 -5.52 -5.64
CA GLY A 120 -11.52 -6.07 -5.30
C GLY A 120 -11.62 -7.48 -4.72
N LYS A 121 -10.62 -7.86 -3.91
CA LYS A 121 -10.66 -9.12 -3.15
C LYS A 121 -11.44 -8.90 -1.86
N LYS A 122 -12.31 -9.85 -1.49
CA LYS A 122 -13.23 -9.73 -0.33
C LYS A 122 -14.13 -8.49 -0.50
N GLU A 123 -14.27 -7.67 0.54
CA GLU A 123 -15.13 -6.48 0.56
C GLU A 123 -14.43 -5.20 0.05
N THR A 124 -13.16 -5.32 -0.37
CA THR A 124 -12.39 -4.17 -0.85
C THR A 124 -12.80 -3.74 -2.25
N MET A 125 -12.57 -2.47 -2.60
CA MET A 125 -12.77 -1.95 -3.95
C MET A 125 -11.43 -1.52 -4.56
N GLN A 126 -11.20 -1.87 -5.82
CA GLN A 126 -10.05 -1.44 -6.59
C GLN A 126 -10.38 -0.15 -7.34
N VAL A 127 -9.62 0.91 -7.07
CA VAL A 127 -9.77 2.23 -7.67
C VAL A 127 -8.61 2.47 -8.62
N THR A 128 -8.91 2.80 -9.88
CA THR A 128 -7.93 3.21 -10.88
C THR A 128 -8.19 4.66 -11.26
N LEU A 129 -7.23 5.53 -10.97
CA LEU A 129 -7.22 6.92 -11.40
C LEU A 129 -6.44 7.03 -12.69
N GLN A 130 -7.02 7.72 -13.68
CA GLN A 130 -6.39 8.01 -14.96
C GLN A 130 -6.21 9.53 -15.08
N GLY A 131 -5.02 9.93 -15.51
CA GLY A 131 -4.60 11.32 -15.68
C GLY A 131 -3.30 11.35 -16.50
N SER A 132 -2.28 12.07 -16.02
CA SER A 132 -0.93 11.98 -16.60
C SER A 132 -0.31 10.58 -16.47
N GLU A 133 -0.69 9.85 -15.42
CA GLU A 133 -0.31 8.47 -15.17
C GLU A 133 -1.54 7.68 -14.74
N ASN A 134 -1.53 6.38 -15.02
CA ASN A 134 -2.57 5.46 -14.56
C ASN A 134 -2.15 4.81 -13.25
N ILE A 135 -2.93 5.02 -12.19
CA ILE A 135 -2.59 4.58 -10.84
C ILE A 135 -3.71 3.77 -10.27
N THR A 136 -3.36 2.58 -9.76
CA THR A 136 -4.31 1.68 -9.14
C THR A 136 -3.99 1.48 -7.66
N PHE A 137 -5.00 1.65 -6.82
CA PHE A 137 -4.95 1.38 -5.39
C PHE A 137 -6.25 0.72 -4.92
N THR A 138 -6.32 0.41 -3.64
CA THR A 138 -7.45 -0.31 -3.03
C THR A 138 -7.99 0.49 -1.87
N VAL A 139 -9.32 0.52 -1.75
CA VAL A 139 -10.06 1.08 -0.60
C VAL A 139 -10.84 -0.03 0.10
N ASP A 140 -11.15 0.16 1.37
CA ASP A 140 -11.52 -0.95 2.25
C ASP A 140 -12.96 -1.43 2.03
N ASN A 141 -13.86 -0.53 1.62
CA ASN A 141 -15.25 -0.86 1.38
C ASN A 141 -15.88 -0.04 0.23
N LYS A 142 -17.10 -0.43 -0.15
CA LYS A 142 -17.88 0.24 -1.19
C LYS A 142 -18.23 1.69 -0.83
N LEU A 143 -18.63 1.95 0.41
CA LEU A 143 -19.06 3.29 0.86
C LEU A 143 -17.92 4.31 0.76
N GLN A 144 -16.70 3.93 1.15
CA GLN A 144 -15.49 4.73 0.97
C GLN A 144 -15.23 5.03 -0.50
N ALA A 145 -15.44 4.06 -1.39
CA ALA A 145 -15.30 4.25 -2.83
C ALA A 145 -16.34 5.25 -3.38
N GLU A 146 -17.59 5.18 -2.90
CA GLU A 146 -18.67 6.12 -3.26
C GLU A 146 -18.37 7.56 -2.78
N ARG A 147 -17.87 7.71 -1.55
CA ARG A 147 -17.47 9.00 -0.98
C ARG A 147 -16.24 9.58 -1.69
N LEU A 148 -15.27 8.74 -2.04
CA LEU A 148 -14.11 9.15 -2.83
C LEU A 148 -14.52 9.63 -4.22
N ALA A 149 -15.44 8.92 -4.88
CA ALA A 149 -16.01 9.34 -6.15
C ALA A 149 -16.67 10.73 -6.04
N ALA A 150 -17.42 11.00 -4.97
CA ALA A 150 -18.02 12.31 -4.72
C ALA A 150 -16.98 13.41 -4.48
N PHE A 151 -15.94 13.11 -3.70
CA PHE A 151 -14.83 14.02 -3.44
C PHE A 151 -14.11 14.43 -4.74
N LEU A 152 -13.77 13.47 -5.60
CA LEU A 152 -13.09 13.73 -6.86
C LEU A 152 -13.99 14.52 -7.84
N LYS A 153 -15.28 14.18 -7.91
CA LYS A 153 -16.25 14.90 -8.76
C LYS A 153 -16.45 16.36 -8.35
N LYS A 154 -16.35 16.66 -7.04
CA LYS A 154 -16.44 18.02 -6.53
C LYS A 154 -15.23 18.87 -6.94
N ARG A 155 -14.04 18.25 -7.02
CA ARG A 155 -12.79 18.92 -7.40
C ARG A 155 -12.61 19.08 -8.91
N ASN A 156 -13.06 18.07 -9.67
CA ASN A 156 -13.10 18.13 -11.12
C ASN A 156 -14.48 17.70 -11.62
N LYS A 157 -15.31 18.66 -12.05
CA LYS A 157 -16.68 18.37 -12.51
C LYS A 157 -16.72 17.58 -13.81
N GLU A 158 -15.65 17.62 -14.60
CA GLU A 158 -15.53 16.94 -15.89
C GLU A 158 -14.99 15.51 -15.76
N ILE A 159 -14.66 15.08 -14.54
CA ILE A 159 -14.13 13.73 -14.32
C ILE A 159 -15.18 12.67 -14.63
N THR A 160 -14.81 11.70 -15.47
CA THR A 160 -15.68 10.55 -15.74
C THR A 160 -15.52 9.52 -14.63
N ILE A 161 -16.61 9.07 -14.03
CA ILE A 161 -16.61 8.06 -12.95
C ILE A 161 -17.34 6.81 -13.44
N ASP A 162 -16.60 5.71 -13.54
CA ASP A 162 -17.11 4.42 -14.00
C ASP A 162 -17.14 3.41 -12.84
N GLY A 163 -18.23 2.64 -12.78
CA GLY A 163 -18.36 1.48 -11.89
C GLY A 163 -18.95 1.76 -10.52
N ILE A 164 -19.20 3.03 -10.17
CA ILE A 164 -19.94 3.39 -8.95
C ILE A 164 -20.63 4.75 -9.05
N ALA A 165 -21.74 4.93 -8.33
CA ALA A 165 -22.39 6.23 -8.18
C ALA A 165 -21.73 7.01 -7.02
N PRO A 166 -21.38 8.30 -7.21
CA PRO A 166 -20.89 9.14 -6.11
C PRO A 166 -21.93 9.30 -5.01
N LYS A 167 -21.52 9.25 -3.73
CA LYS A 167 -22.40 9.45 -2.57
C LYS A 167 -21.75 10.36 -1.52
N GLY A 168 -22.55 11.22 -0.89
CA GLY A 168 -22.08 12.19 0.11
C GLY A 168 -21.89 13.61 -0.46
N ASN A 169 -21.44 14.53 0.39
CA ASN A 169 -21.19 15.93 0.09
C ASN A 169 -19.81 16.18 -0.57
N GLY A 170 -18.99 15.14 -0.69
CA GLY A 170 -17.68 15.19 -1.34
C GLY A 170 -16.67 16.05 -0.58
N THR A 171 -16.77 16.10 0.75
CA THR A 171 -15.83 16.82 1.63
C THR A 171 -14.74 15.89 2.12
N LEU A 172 -13.58 16.44 2.50
CA LEU A 172 -12.50 15.65 3.09
C LEU A 172 -12.92 14.99 4.41
N GLN A 173 -13.78 15.65 5.19
CA GLN A 173 -14.31 15.12 6.46
C GLN A 173 -15.11 13.84 6.26
N GLU A 174 -15.90 13.73 5.20
CA GLU A 174 -16.65 12.50 4.92
C GLU A 174 -15.75 11.33 4.54
N LEU A 175 -14.58 11.59 3.95
CA LEU A 175 -13.58 10.56 3.70
C LEU A 175 -12.91 10.05 4.99
N LYS A 176 -12.92 10.84 6.07
CA LYS A 176 -12.43 10.42 7.40
C LYS A 176 -13.42 9.56 8.15
N ASN A 177 -14.71 9.78 7.91
CA ASN A 177 -15.76 9.00 8.55
C ASN A 177 -15.77 7.61 7.89
N GLU A 178 -15.49 6.58 8.68
CA GLU A 178 -15.62 5.17 8.25
C GLU A 178 -17.09 4.78 8.12
#